data_AF-A0A917GVT6-F1
#
_entry.id   AF-A0A917GVT6-F1
#
_cell.length_a   1.000
_cell.length_b   1.000
_cell.length_c   1.000
_cell.angle_alpha   90.00
_cell.angle_beta   90.00
_cell.angle_gamma   90.00
#
_symmetry.space_group_name_H-M   'P 1'
#
loop_
_entity.id
_entity.type
_entity.pdbx_description
1 polymer ?
#
loop_
_entity_poly.entity_id
_entity_poly.type
_entity_poly.pdbx_seq_one_letter_code
_entity_poly.pdbx_strand_id
1 'polypeptide(L)'
;MMSKAVSVQRPQSTTRSVDSVHVPLLSAGTELLDADGLNGSADPRFFHSRLVQQVFTAAGEVEEAEWMRDQVLQDGMSHDEIGVGLDIAPVDGALESARWALDRAVSALHAEIRRAARHGVSACALADAAAMDVVDVQALLDEVVVAQPARAVPGELAAAG
;
A
#
# COMPACT_ATOMS: atom_id res chain seq x y z
N MET A 1 5.55 -58.90 52.07
CA MET A 1 4.27 -58.38 51.54
C MET A 1 4.52 -57.02 50.91
N MET A 2 4.22 -56.93 49.61
CA MET A 2 3.80 -55.75 48.83
C MET A 2 4.77 -54.59 48.58
N SER A 3 5.41 -54.66 47.41
CA SER A 3 5.90 -53.54 46.59
C SER A 3 4.76 -52.57 46.27
N LYS A 4 5.01 -51.27 46.36
CA LYS A 4 4.25 -50.26 45.60
C LYS A 4 5.21 -49.44 44.75
N ALA A 5 5.21 -49.78 43.47
CA ALA A 5 5.76 -48.98 42.40
C ALA A 5 5.00 -47.66 42.30
N VAL A 6 5.73 -46.55 42.25
CA VAL A 6 5.20 -45.25 41.83
C VAL A 6 5.09 -45.29 40.32
N SER A 7 3.87 -45.51 39.84
CA SER A 7 3.53 -45.42 38.42
C SER A 7 3.56 -43.97 37.98
N VAL A 8 4.36 -43.70 36.94
CA VAL A 8 4.37 -42.48 36.14
C VAL A 8 2.97 -42.29 35.57
N GLN A 9 2.24 -41.30 36.07
CA GLN A 9 0.91 -40.97 35.59
C GLN A 9 1.04 -40.12 34.31
N ARG A 10 0.85 -40.78 33.16
CA ARG A 10 0.55 -40.13 31.88
C ARG A 10 -0.63 -39.16 32.05
N PRO A 11 -0.57 -37.94 31.51
CA PRO A 11 -1.80 -37.21 31.22
C PRO A 11 -2.57 -37.99 30.14
N GLN A 12 -3.83 -38.30 30.45
CA GLN A 12 -4.75 -38.92 29.52
C GLN A 12 -5.01 -37.93 28.38
N SER A 13 -4.55 -38.28 27.18
CA SER A 13 -4.95 -37.64 25.94
C SER A 13 -6.42 -37.98 25.68
N THR A 14 -7.32 -37.12 26.14
CA THR A 14 -8.72 -37.16 25.75
C THR A 14 -8.78 -36.86 24.25
N THR A 15 -9.16 -37.88 23.51
CA THR A 15 -9.40 -37.87 22.06
C THR A 15 -10.46 -36.85 21.70
N ARG A 16 -10.07 -35.67 21.20
CA ARG A 16 -10.96 -34.86 20.37
C ARG A 16 -10.70 -35.26 18.92
N SER A 17 -11.53 -36.20 18.46
CA SER A 17 -11.76 -36.50 17.06
C SER A 17 -12.04 -35.18 16.32
N VAL A 18 -11.16 -34.81 15.41
CA VAL A 18 -11.46 -33.86 14.34
C VAL A 18 -11.20 -34.62 13.06
N ASP A 19 -12.15 -35.47 12.70
CA ASP A 19 -12.19 -36.05 11.38
C ASP A 19 -12.91 -35.08 10.44
N SER A 20 -12.10 -34.47 9.58
CA SER A 20 -12.36 -34.15 8.18
C SER A 20 -13.68 -33.49 7.80
N VAL A 21 -13.58 -32.21 7.40
CA VAL A 21 -14.11 -31.84 6.08
C VAL A 21 -12.97 -31.27 5.25
N HIS A 22 -12.33 -32.18 4.53
CA HIS A 22 -11.65 -31.94 3.28
C HIS A 22 -12.61 -31.14 2.40
N VAL A 23 -12.32 -29.85 2.15
CA VAL A 23 -13.13 -29.03 1.23
C VAL A 23 -12.91 -29.60 -0.18
N PRO A 24 -13.93 -30.17 -0.83
CA PRO A 24 -13.80 -30.61 -2.21
C PRO A 24 -13.83 -29.39 -3.12
N LEU A 25 -12.83 -29.27 -3.98
CA LEU A 25 -12.88 -28.49 -5.21
C LEU A 25 -14.02 -29.05 -6.09
N LEU A 26 -15.15 -28.35 -6.14
CA LEU A 26 -16.17 -28.43 -7.20
C LEU A 26 -16.66 -26.98 -7.41
N SER A 27 -16.28 -26.26 -8.46
CA SER A 27 -16.73 -26.47 -9.86
C SER A 27 -18.21 -26.85 -9.92
N ALA A 28 -19.10 -25.87 -9.72
CA ALA A 28 -20.42 -25.77 -10.35
C ALA A 28 -21.14 -24.50 -9.86
N GLY A 29 -20.86 -23.39 -10.55
CA GLY A 29 -21.68 -22.18 -10.56
C GLY A 29 -21.62 -21.54 -11.94
N THR A 30 -21.49 -22.39 -12.97
CA THR A 30 -21.58 -22.01 -14.37
C THR A 30 -22.93 -22.47 -14.85
N GLU A 31 -23.98 -21.67 -14.65
CA GLU A 31 -25.11 -21.66 -15.59
C GLU A 31 -25.73 -20.26 -15.64
N LEU A 32 -25.69 -19.73 -16.86
CA LEU A 32 -26.52 -18.68 -17.43
C LEU A 32 -26.51 -17.32 -16.71
N LEU A 33 -25.46 -16.55 -16.97
CA LEU A 33 -25.73 -15.22 -17.52
C LEU A 33 -25.55 -15.35 -19.02
N ASP A 34 -26.69 -15.37 -19.70
CA ASP A 34 -26.81 -15.33 -21.14
C ASP A 34 -25.80 -14.36 -21.74
N ALA A 35 -25.09 -14.87 -22.74
CA ALA A 35 -24.38 -14.06 -23.69
C ALA A 35 -25.40 -13.20 -24.44
N ASP A 36 -25.55 -11.94 -24.04
CA ASP A 36 -25.96 -10.92 -25.00
C ASP A 36 -25.43 -9.52 -24.63
N GLY A 37 -24.46 -9.08 -25.42
CA GLY A 37 -24.40 -7.69 -25.88
C GLY A 37 -24.10 -6.58 -24.88
N LEU A 38 -22.89 -6.54 -24.31
CA LEU A 38 -22.30 -5.26 -23.95
C LEU A 38 -20.85 -5.21 -24.44
N ASN A 39 -20.70 -4.71 -25.67
CA ASN A 39 -19.47 -4.10 -26.14
C ASN A 39 -18.95 -3.12 -25.08
N GLY A 40 -18.02 -3.60 -24.24
CA GLY A 40 -16.84 -2.92 -23.70
C GLY A 40 -16.87 -1.40 -23.44
N SER A 41 -17.98 -0.81 -23.05
CA SER A 41 -17.96 0.51 -22.42
C SER A 41 -17.55 0.30 -20.97
N ALA A 42 -16.24 0.32 -20.70
CA ALA A 42 -15.74 0.44 -19.34
C ALA A 42 -16.39 1.68 -18.72
N ASP A 43 -17.38 1.49 -17.85
CA ASP A 43 -18.07 2.60 -17.22
C ASP A 43 -17.03 3.42 -16.44
N PRO A 44 -16.88 4.72 -16.75
CA PRO A 44 -15.82 5.57 -16.21
C PRO A 44 -15.82 5.61 -14.68
N ARG A 45 -16.96 5.32 -14.04
CA ARG A 45 -17.07 5.26 -12.57
C ARG A 45 -16.26 4.11 -11.97
N PHE A 46 -16.26 2.94 -12.61
CA PHE A 46 -15.44 1.80 -12.13
C PHE A 46 -13.95 2.08 -12.32
N PHE A 47 -13.60 2.78 -13.40
CA PHE A 47 -12.24 3.22 -13.63
C PHE A 47 -11.78 4.23 -12.56
N HIS A 48 -12.61 5.23 -12.23
CA HIS A 48 -12.32 6.20 -11.16
C HIS A 48 -12.19 5.53 -9.80
N SER A 49 -13.10 4.60 -9.46
CA SER A 49 -13.04 3.86 -8.20
C SER A 49 -11.73 3.08 -8.06
N ARG A 50 -11.24 2.46 -9.14
CA ARG A 50 -9.94 1.78 -9.14
C ARG A 50 -8.78 2.74 -8.92
N LEU A 51 -8.80 3.92 -9.54
CA LEU A 51 -7.76 4.94 -9.36
C LEU A 51 -7.73 5.47 -7.93
N VAL A 52 -8.89 5.74 -7.33
CA VAL A 52 -9.03 6.13 -5.93
C VAL A 52 -8.49 5.03 -5.01
N GLN A 53 -8.81 3.76 -5.30
CA GLN A 53 -8.29 2.62 -4.54
C GLN A 53 -6.76 2.52 -4.63
N GLN A 54 -6.17 2.82 -5.79
CA GLN A 54 -4.71 2.83 -5.96
C GLN A 54 -4.04 3.91 -5.12
N VAL A 55 -4.63 5.11 -5.07
CA VAL A 55 -4.15 6.20 -4.19
C VAL A 55 -4.27 5.81 -2.73
N PHE A 56 -5.40 5.22 -2.32
CA PHE A 56 -5.58 4.73 -0.96
C PHE A 56 -4.54 3.66 -0.58
N THR A 57 -4.28 2.71 -1.47
CA THR A 57 -3.26 1.68 -1.23
C THR A 57 -1.87 2.31 -1.10
N ALA A 58 -1.50 3.26 -1.97
CA ALA A 58 -0.21 3.95 -1.88
C ALA A 58 -0.09 4.79 -0.59
N ALA A 59 -1.19 5.37 -0.10
CA ALA A 59 -1.20 6.09 1.18
C ALA A 59 -0.97 5.16 2.37
N GLY A 60 -1.55 3.95 2.34
CA GLY A 60 -1.25 2.91 3.32
C GLY A 60 0.21 2.47 3.32
N GLU A 61 0.86 2.41 2.14
CA GLU A 61 2.31 2.11 2.05
C GLU A 61 3.17 3.22 2.67
N VAL A 62 2.74 4.49 2.58
CA VAL A 62 3.40 5.61 3.28
C VAL A 62 3.25 5.46 4.78
N GLU A 63 2.04 5.21 5.28
CA GLU A 63 1.78 4.99 6.71
C GLU A 63 2.61 3.83 7.27
N GLU A 64 2.70 2.71 6.54
CA GLU A 64 3.54 1.57 6.91
C GLU A 64 5.03 1.96 6.98
N ALA A 65 5.53 2.74 6.01
CA ALA A 65 6.91 3.20 6.00
C ALA A 65 7.22 4.20 7.15
N GLU A 66 6.27 5.08 7.49
CA GLU A 66 6.38 5.97 8.66
C GLU A 66 6.42 5.17 9.95
N TRP A 67 5.51 4.21 10.11
CA TRP A 67 5.49 3.34 11.27
C TRP A 67 6.81 2.56 11.43
N MET A 68 7.35 2.00 10.34
CA MET A 68 8.64 1.31 10.37
C MET A 68 9.79 2.23 10.78
N ARG A 69 9.80 3.48 10.30
CA ARG A 69 10.81 4.47 10.72
C ARG A 69 10.69 4.78 12.21
N ASP A 70 9.49 4.94 12.72
CA ASP A 70 9.24 5.20 14.14
C ASP A 70 9.64 4.01 15.02
N GLN A 71 9.42 2.77 14.56
CA GLN A 71 9.93 1.57 15.25
C GLN A 71 11.46 1.58 15.33
N VAL A 72 12.17 1.88 14.24
CA VAL A 72 13.64 1.96 14.25
C VAL A 72 14.14 3.04 15.22
N LEU A 73 13.45 4.19 15.30
CA LEU A 73 13.78 5.24 16.26
C LEU A 73 13.55 4.80 17.70
N GLN A 74 12.44 4.12 17.99
CA GLN A 74 12.13 3.59 19.32
C GLN A 74 13.16 2.52 19.75
N ASP A 75 13.49 1.60 18.86
CA ASP A 75 14.50 0.56 19.12
C ASP A 75 15.87 1.18 19.41
N GLY A 76 16.28 2.18 18.61
CA GLY A 76 17.53 2.92 18.80
C GLY A 76 17.59 3.66 20.14
N MET A 77 16.49 4.28 20.58
CA MET A 77 16.41 4.95 21.88
C MET A 77 16.44 3.97 23.06
N SER A 78 15.84 2.79 22.92
CA SER A 78 15.85 1.76 23.97
C SER A 78 17.24 1.15 24.20
N HIS A 79 18.09 1.15 23.16
CA HIS A 79 19.40 0.52 23.21
C HIS A 79 20.47 1.41 23.87
N ASP A 80 20.20 2.71 24.03
CA ASP A 80 21.07 3.69 24.70
C ASP A 80 21.03 3.58 26.24
N GLU A 81 20.04 2.87 26.81
CA GLU A 81 19.90 2.67 28.27
C GLU A 81 20.70 1.46 28.81
N ILE A 82 21.29 0.61 27.95
CA ILE A 82 22.09 -0.55 28.37
C ILE A 82 23.57 -0.24 28.12
N GLY A 83 24.26 0.14 29.19
CA GLY A 83 25.56 0.81 29.16
C GLY A 83 26.68 0.17 28.32
N VAL A 84 27.56 1.06 27.85
CA VAL A 84 28.91 0.84 27.30
C VAL A 84 28.98 0.00 26.03
N GLY A 85 29.04 0.71 24.88
CA GLY A 85 29.57 0.17 23.63
C GLY A 85 28.51 -0.12 22.56
N LEU A 86 27.54 0.78 22.37
CA LEU A 86 26.66 0.67 21.22
C LEU A 86 27.43 1.01 19.95
N ASP A 87 27.53 0.04 19.04
CA ASP A 87 27.89 0.33 17.66
C ASP A 87 26.72 1.10 17.04
N ILE A 88 26.93 2.39 16.78
CA ILE A 88 25.90 3.31 16.26
C ILE A 88 25.67 3.07 14.76
N ALA A 89 26.66 2.49 14.05
CA ALA A 89 26.61 2.35 12.60
C ALA A 89 25.44 1.47 12.08
N PRO A 90 25.07 0.34 12.73
CA PRO A 90 23.89 -0.43 12.37
C PRO A 90 22.57 0.33 12.55
N VAL A 91 22.45 1.15 13.60
CA VAL A 91 21.25 1.96 13.87
C VAL A 91 21.11 3.06 12.82
N ASP A 92 22.20 3.75 12.49
CA ASP A 92 22.24 4.75 11.43
C ASP A 92 21.89 4.14 10.06
N GLY A 93 22.42 2.95 9.75
CA GLY A 93 22.12 2.24 8.50
C GLY A 93 20.65 1.80 8.38
N ALA A 94 20.05 1.33 9.48
CA ALA A 94 18.62 0.98 9.52
C ALA A 94 17.73 2.22 9.38
N LEU A 95 18.08 3.31 10.07
CA LEU A 95 17.34 4.57 9.99
C LEU A 95 17.41 5.18 8.58
N GLU A 96 18.59 5.17 7.95
CA GLU A 96 18.72 5.65 6.57
C GLU A 96 17.92 4.80 5.58
N SER A 97 17.92 3.48 5.76
CA SER A 97 17.10 2.56 4.96
C SER A 97 15.60 2.85 5.12
N ALA A 98 15.14 3.11 6.35
CA ALA A 98 13.75 3.47 6.63
C ALA A 98 13.37 4.82 6.03
N ARG A 99 14.27 5.82 6.08
CA ARG A 99 14.06 7.12 5.42
C ARG A 99 13.93 6.98 3.91
N TRP A 100 14.80 6.20 3.27
CA TRP A 100 14.69 5.93 1.84
C TRP A 100 13.40 5.18 1.48
N ALA A 101 12.96 4.25 2.32
CA ALA A 101 11.68 3.57 2.11
C ALA A 101 10.51 4.56 2.14
N LEU A 102 10.48 5.45 3.13
CA LEU A 102 9.49 6.51 3.24
C LEU A 102 9.53 7.46 2.03
N ASP A 103 10.70 7.94 1.64
CA ASP A 103 10.85 8.83 0.48
C ASP A 103 10.33 8.18 -0.81
N ARG A 104 10.57 6.87 -0.99
CA ARG A 104 10.03 6.12 -2.13
C ARG A 104 8.52 5.93 -2.06
N ALA A 105 7.96 5.63 -0.89
CA ALA A 105 6.53 5.50 -0.70
C ALA A 105 5.80 6.82 -0.99
N VAL A 106 6.31 7.94 -0.47
CA VAL A 106 5.78 9.29 -0.73
C VAL A 106 5.85 9.63 -2.22
N SER A 107 6.98 9.32 -2.86
CA SER A 107 7.13 9.51 -4.31
C SER A 107 6.14 8.69 -5.13
N ALA A 108 5.84 7.46 -4.71
CA ALA A 108 4.85 6.60 -5.35
C ALA A 108 3.43 7.11 -5.16
N LEU A 109 3.06 7.54 -3.95
CA LEU A 109 1.77 8.19 -3.67
C LEU A 109 1.57 9.42 -4.56
N HIS A 110 2.56 10.30 -4.63
CA HIS A 110 2.50 11.49 -5.51
C HIS A 110 2.37 11.13 -6.99
N ALA A 111 2.95 10.01 -7.44
CA ALA A 111 2.80 9.53 -8.81
C ALA A 111 1.37 9.04 -9.08
N GLU A 112 0.76 8.30 -8.14
CA GLU A 112 -0.62 7.81 -8.26
C GLU A 112 -1.65 8.93 -8.17
N ILE A 113 -1.47 9.92 -7.29
CA ILE A 113 -2.33 11.13 -7.23
C ILE A 113 -2.32 11.84 -8.58
N ARG A 114 -1.14 12.12 -9.14
CA ARG A 114 -1.01 12.78 -10.45
C ARG A 114 -1.59 11.94 -11.58
N ARG A 115 -1.45 10.62 -11.53
CA ARG A 115 -2.06 9.72 -12.50
C ARG A 115 -3.57 9.79 -12.44
N ALA A 116 -4.16 9.66 -11.25
CA ALA A 116 -5.59 9.70 -11.06
C ALA A 116 -6.20 11.07 -11.44
N ALA A 117 -5.54 12.17 -11.10
CA ALA A 117 -5.93 13.51 -11.49
C ALA A 117 -5.96 13.70 -13.03
N ARG A 118 -4.92 13.21 -13.74
CA ARG A 118 -4.90 13.22 -15.23
C ARG A 118 -6.06 12.44 -15.86
N HIS A 119 -6.63 11.50 -15.12
CA HIS A 119 -7.78 10.72 -15.53
C HIS A 119 -9.12 11.30 -15.06
N GLY A 120 -9.13 12.48 -14.43
CA GLY A 120 -10.35 13.21 -14.08
C GLY A 120 -10.92 12.90 -12.70
N VAL A 121 -10.15 12.25 -11.81
CA VAL A 121 -10.54 12.12 -10.39
C VAL A 121 -10.40 13.49 -9.72
N SER A 122 -11.39 13.88 -8.92
CA SER A 122 -11.41 15.19 -8.26
C SER A 122 -10.37 15.31 -7.15
N ALA A 123 -9.84 16.51 -6.92
CA ALA A 123 -8.89 16.78 -5.84
C ALA A 123 -9.45 16.39 -4.46
N CYS A 124 -10.74 16.60 -4.19
CA CYS A 124 -11.38 16.15 -2.95
C CYS A 124 -11.30 14.63 -2.77
N ALA A 125 -11.65 13.85 -3.79
CA ALA A 125 -11.61 12.40 -3.70
C ALA A 125 -10.18 11.87 -3.55
N LEU A 126 -9.19 12.55 -4.14
CA LEU A 126 -7.77 12.21 -3.98
C LEU A 126 -7.27 12.56 -2.58
N ALA A 127 -7.67 13.71 -2.04
CA ALA A 127 -7.33 14.14 -0.68
C ALA A 127 -7.90 13.18 0.37
N ASP A 128 -9.18 12.81 0.23
CA ASP A 128 -9.83 11.83 1.10
C ASP A 128 -9.11 10.47 1.05
N ALA A 129 -8.74 10.00 -0.15
CA ALA A 129 -8.05 8.73 -0.32
C ALA A 129 -6.60 8.74 0.17
N ALA A 130 -5.91 9.87 0.05
CA ALA A 130 -4.54 10.04 0.48
C ALA A 130 -4.41 10.44 1.96
N ALA A 131 -5.53 10.70 2.65
CA ALA A 131 -5.56 11.31 3.99
C ALA A 131 -4.74 12.62 4.07
N MET A 132 -4.79 13.42 3.00
CA MET A 132 -4.08 14.70 2.88
C MET A 132 -5.08 15.87 2.85
N ASP A 133 -4.61 17.08 3.13
CA ASP A 133 -5.42 18.28 2.89
C ASP A 133 -5.61 18.48 1.37
N VAL A 134 -6.80 18.95 0.98
CA VAL A 134 -7.10 19.31 -0.42
C VAL A 134 -6.12 20.35 -0.97
N VAL A 135 -5.68 21.29 -0.14
CA VAL A 135 -4.72 22.34 -0.51
C VAL A 135 -3.36 21.72 -0.88
N ASP A 136 -2.91 20.72 -0.13
CA ASP A 136 -1.64 20.03 -0.41
C ASP A 136 -1.72 19.21 -1.70
N VAL A 137 -2.85 18.54 -1.92
CA VAL A 137 -3.11 17.82 -3.18
C VAL A 137 -3.14 18.80 -4.37
N GLN A 138 -3.75 19.98 -4.21
CA GLN A 138 -3.76 21.00 -5.26
C GLN A 138 -2.36 21.53 -5.56
N ALA A 139 -1.58 21.87 -4.53
CA ALA A 139 -0.20 22.33 -4.69
C ALA A 139 0.65 21.29 -5.44
N LEU A 140 0.53 20.02 -5.09
CA LEU A 140 1.22 18.91 -5.75
C LEU A 140 0.86 18.80 -7.26
N LEU A 141 -0.40 19.07 -7.62
CA LEU A 141 -0.85 19.02 -9.01
C LEU A 141 -0.38 20.23 -9.82
N ASP A 142 -0.31 21.41 -9.18
CA ASP A 142 0.12 22.65 -9.81
C ASP A 142 1.63 22.67 -10.14
N GLU A 143 2.46 22.03 -9.32
CA GLU A 143 3.91 21.87 -9.59
C GLU A 143 4.22 21.25 -10.96
N VAL A 144 3.32 20.41 -11.49
CA VAL A 144 3.48 19.76 -12.79
C VAL A 144 3.15 20.69 -13.96
N VAL A 145 2.24 21.64 -13.76
CA VAL A 145 1.80 22.58 -14.81
C VAL A 145 2.94 23.53 -15.16
N VAL A 146 3.73 23.95 -14.18
CA VAL A 146 4.90 24.84 -14.38
C VAL A 146 6.03 24.15 -15.15
N ALA A 147 6.12 22.82 -15.08
CA ALA A 147 7.19 22.03 -15.71
C ALA A 147 6.93 21.62 -17.17
N GLN A 148 5.75 21.89 -17.75
CA GLN A 148 5.52 21.64 -19.18
C GLN A 148 6.08 22.79 -20.04
N PRO A 149 7.18 22.59 -20.79
CA PRO A 149 7.54 23.56 -21.81
C PRO A 149 6.42 23.58 -22.85
N ALA A 150 5.93 24.78 -23.16
CA ALA A 150 4.95 25.01 -24.21
C ALA A 150 5.32 24.18 -25.44
N ARG A 151 4.46 23.22 -25.80
CA ARG A 151 4.60 22.46 -27.04
C ARG A 151 4.63 23.48 -28.17
N ALA A 152 5.83 23.76 -28.69
CA ALA A 152 5.99 24.60 -29.86
C ALA A 152 5.23 23.93 -31.01
N VAL A 153 4.14 24.54 -31.45
CA VAL A 153 3.43 24.16 -32.68
C VAL A 153 4.33 24.61 -33.83
N PRO A 154 4.96 23.71 -34.61
CA PRO A 154 5.74 24.13 -35.75
C PRO A 154 4.80 24.33 -36.93
N GLY A 155 4.68 25.56 -37.41
CA GLY A 155 4.18 25.82 -38.75
C GLY A 155 3.01 26.79 -38.87
N GLU A 156 3.14 28.00 -38.32
CA GLU A 156 2.43 29.16 -38.87
C GLU A 156 3.45 30.26 -39.17
N LEU A 157 4.33 29.98 -40.14
CA LEU A 157 5.02 31.06 -40.85
C LEU A 157 4.15 31.41 -42.05
N ALA A 158 3.24 32.34 -41.77
CA ALA A 158 2.40 33.02 -42.71
C ALA A 158 3.22 33.53 -43.90
N ALA A 159 2.64 33.33 -45.08
CA ALA A 159 2.99 34.02 -46.29
C ALA A 159 3.07 35.54 -46.05
N ALA A 160 4.22 36.14 -46.32
CA ALA A 160 4.35 37.56 -46.49
C ALA A 160 5.53 37.87 -47.42
N GLY A 161 5.20 38.42 -48.61
CA GLY A 161 6.10 39.25 -49.43
C GLY A 161 6.91 38.51 -50.47
#